data_AF-A0A972D9G7-F1
#
_entry.id   AF-A0A972D9G7-F1
#
_cell.length_a   1.000
_cell.length_b   1.000
_cell.length_c   1.000
_cell.angle_alpha   90.00
_cell.angle_beta   90.00
_cell.angle_gamma   90.00
#
_symmetry.space_group_name_H-M   'P 1'
#
loop_
_entity.id
_entity.type
_entity.pdbx_description
1 polymer ?
#
loop_
_entity_poly.entity_id
_entity_poly.type
_entity_poly.pdbx_seq_one_letter_code
_entity_poly.pdbx_strand_id
1 'polypeptide(L)'
;MADGRPLRRAPWIVFGLAVIGAMIAPVFREPPRDSFPLSDYPMFSTVRGPAYIDVVVGFDAEGTLHRIPPRLVANAEVMQAAQTVALAVRSGRARVLCEEVAARVAADPSRASIVRLEVQSRYFDPRTYFAGDGPAEPLRLLRRGRCEVPR
;
A
#
# COMPACT_ATOMS: atom_id res chain seq x y z
N MET A 1 -3.58 67.79 -0.38
CA MET A 1 -3.68 66.58 0.47
C MET A 1 -3.40 65.37 -0.40
N ALA A 2 -2.13 64.95 -0.47
CA ALA A 2 -1.77 63.73 -1.18
C ALA A 2 -2.37 62.56 -0.38
N ASP A 3 -3.24 61.81 -1.04
CA ASP A 3 -4.02 60.75 -0.43
C ASP A 3 -3.08 59.60 -0.02
N GLY A 4 -2.63 59.59 1.25
CA GLY A 4 -1.73 58.57 1.83
C GLY A 4 -2.35 57.17 1.95
N ARG A 5 -3.44 56.92 1.23
CA ARG A 5 -4.19 55.65 1.18
C ARG A 5 -3.47 54.49 0.48
N PRO A 6 -2.56 54.64 -0.51
CA PRO A 6 -2.00 53.47 -1.20
C PRO A 6 -0.99 52.70 -0.32
N LEU A 7 -0.18 53.39 0.49
CA LEU A 7 0.80 52.75 1.37
C LEU A 7 0.16 51.88 2.46
N ARG A 8 -1.01 52.26 2.98
CA ARG A 8 -1.76 51.43 3.96
C ARG A 8 -2.38 50.18 3.34
N ARG A 9 -2.61 50.17 2.02
CA ARG A 9 -3.22 49.03 1.29
C ARG A 9 -2.19 48.08 0.69
N ALA A 10 -0.97 48.55 0.47
CA ALA A 10 0.15 47.75 -0.02
C ALA A 10 0.31 46.38 0.69
N PRO A 11 0.31 46.26 2.04
CA PRO A 11 0.46 44.95 2.68
C PRO A 11 -0.70 44.00 2.38
N TRP A 12 -1.92 44.51 2.24
CA TRP A 12 -3.10 43.71 1.91
C TRP A 12 -3.10 43.24 0.45
N ILE A 13 -2.59 44.08 -0.47
CA ILE A 13 -2.43 43.71 -1.88
C ILE A 13 -1.37 42.60 -2.00
N VAL A 14 -0.24 42.74 -1.31
CA VAL A 14 0.82 41.72 -1.28
C VAL A 14 0.29 40.42 -0.68
N PHE A 15 -0.46 40.48 0.42
CA PHE A 15 -1.08 39.29 1.01
C PHE A 15 -2.07 38.61 0.05
N GLY A 16 -2.93 39.37 -0.62
CA GLY A 16 -3.87 38.84 -1.61
C GLY A 16 -3.16 38.16 -2.79
N LEU A 17 -2.12 38.81 -3.33
CA LEU A 17 -1.29 38.22 -4.39
C LEU A 17 -0.56 36.95 -3.92
N ALA A 18 -0.09 36.92 -2.67
CA ALA A 18 0.54 35.73 -2.09
C ALA A 18 -0.44 34.57 -1.96
N VAL A 19 -1.68 34.82 -1.53
CA VAL A 19 -2.73 33.78 -1.44
C VAL A 19 -3.10 33.25 -2.83
N ILE A 20 -3.30 34.14 -3.82
CA ILE A 20 -3.58 33.74 -5.20
C ILE A 20 -2.42 32.93 -5.77
N GLY A 21 -1.17 33.39 -5.58
CA GLY A 21 0.02 32.68 -6.00
C GLY A 21 0.12 31.28 -5.36
N ALA A 22 -0.19 31.17 -4.07
CA ALA A 22 -0.20 29.90 -3.35
C ALA A 22 -1.26 28.93 -3.91
N MET A 23 -2.42 29.44 -4.36
CA MET A 23 -3.49 28.62 -4.96
C MET A 23 -3.18 28.18 -6.40
N ILE A 24 -2.42 28.97 -7.17
CA ILE A 24 -2.02 28.61 -8.54
C ILE A 24 -0.76 27.73 -8.56
N ALA A 25 0.11 27.83 -7.54
CA ALA A 25 1.37 27.11 -7.46
C ALA A 25 1.30 25.58 -7.74
N PRO A 26 0.24 24.83 -7.34
CA PRO A 26 0.12 23.40 -7.62
C PRO A 26 0.06 23.06 -9.11
N VAL A 27 -0.51 23.93 -9.96
CA VAL A 27 -0.66 23.71 -11.42
C VAL A 27 0.67 23.48 -12.13
N PHE A 28 1.74 24.08 -11.61
CA PHE A 28 3.08 24.02 -12.22
C PHE A 28 3.96 22.89 -11.66
N ARG A 29 3.42 21.96 -10.86
CA ARG A 29 4.18 20.82 -10.31
C ARG A 29 3.97 19.55 -11.14
N GLU A 30 5.07 18.90 -11.52
CA GLU A 30 5.06 17.58 -12.16
C GLU A 30 5.81 16.54 -11.31
N PRO A 31 5.17 15.42 -10.87
CA PRO A 31 3.73 15.16 -10.95
C PRO A 31 2.94 16.08 -10.00
N PRO A 32 1.63 16.29 -10.25
CA PRO A 32 0.77 17.06 -9.35
C PRO A 32 0.79 16.41 -7.96
N ARG A 33 1.45 17.05 -6.99
CA ARG A 33 1.44 16.59 -5.60
C ARG A 33 0.22 17.18 -4.91
N ASP A 34 -0.79 16.34 -4.75
CA ASP A 34 -2.00 16.61 -3.97
C ASP A 34 -1.65 16.51 -2.48
N SER A 35 -1.63 17.64 -1.77
CA SER A 35 -1.41 17.68 -0.33
C SER A 35 -2.10 18.88 0.30
N PHE A 36 -2.70 18.68 1.47
CA PHE A 36 -3.29 19.74 2.28
C PHE A 36 -2.26 20.85 2.62
N PRO A 37 -2.67 22.14 2.68
CA PRO A 37 -4.03 22.67 2.65
C PRO A 37 -4.52 23.23 1.29
N LEU A 38 -3.66 23.32 0.28
CA LEU A 38 -3.98 23.89 -1.05
C LEU A 38 -4.04 22.76 -2.09
N SER A 39 -4.91 21.78 -1.79
CA SER A 39 -5.14 20.56 -2.56
C SER A 39 -6.05 20.90 -3.74
N ASP A 40 -5.48 20.98 -4.95
CA ASP A 40 -6.26 20.63 -6.14
C ASP A 40 -6.75 19.19 -5.92
N TYR A 41 -7.95 18.84 -6.40
CA TYR A 41 -8.61 17.56 -6.13
C TYR A 41 -8.36 16.48 -7.23
N PRO A 42 -7.13 16.04 -7.58
CA PRO A 42 -6.97 14.84 -8.37
C PRO A 42 -6.91 13.61 -7.46
N MET A 43 -7.92 13.38 -6.63
CA MET A 43 -8.17 12.01 -6.18
C MET A 43 -8.45 11.20 -7.44
N PHE A 44 -7.53 10.28 -7.79
CA PHE A 44 -7.60 9.38 -8.94
C PHE A 44 -7.18 9.92 -10.33
N SER A 45 -6.61 11.13 -10.46
CA SER A 45 -6.21 11.60 -11.82
C SER A 45 -4.92 10.96 -12.35
N THR A 46 -4.10 10.38 -11.47
CA THR A 46 -2.85 9.72 -11.85
C THR A 46 -2.85 8.27 -11.38
N VAL A 47 -2.51 7.38 -12.31
CA VAL A 47 -2.26 5.98 -11.95
C VAL A 47 -1.00 5.95 -11.10
N ARG A 48 -1.13 5.43 -9.87
CA ARG A 48 0.03 5.17 -9.02
C ARG A 48 1.00 4.25 -9.75
N GLY A 49 2.29 4.51 -9.58
CA GLY A 49 3.32 3.64 -10.11
C GLY A 49 3.25 2.22 -9.50
N PRO A 50 3.88 1.23 -10.14
CA PRO A 50 3.94 -0.13 -9.63
C PRO A 50 4.56 -0.19 -8.23
N ALA A 51 4.07 -1.10 -7.39
CA ALA A 51 4.49 -1.19 -5.99
C ALA A 51 4.62 -2.64 -5.51
N TYR A 52 5.47 -2.85 -4.50
CA TYR A 52 5.55 -4.11 -3.77
C TYR A 52 4.43 -4.19 -2.73
N ILE A 53 3.75 -5.32 -2.70
CA ILE A 53 2.75 -5.68 -1.69
C ILE A 53 3.25 -6.95 -0.98
N ASP A 54 3.38 -6.87 0.33
CA ASP A 54 3.80 -7.99 1.17
C ASP A 54 2.58 -8.84 1.56
N VAL A 55 2.65 -10.14 1.31
CA VAL A 55 1.55 -11.10 1.55
C VAL A 55 2.06 -12.42 2.13
N VAL A 56 1.18 -13.15 2.80
CA VAL A 56 1.38 -14.56 3.16
C VAL A 56 0.52 -15.42 2.24
N VAL A 57 1.12 -16.44 1.64
CA VAL A 57 0.44 -17.42 0.79
C VAL A 57 0.75 -18.83 1.25
N GLY A 58 -0.19 -19.74 1.01
CA GLY A 58 -0.02 -21.17 1.27
C GLY A 58 0.13 -21.97 -0.01
N PHE A 59 0.70 -23.16 0.12
CA PHE A 59 0.83 -24.14 -0.95
C PHE A 59 0.37 -25.50 -0.42
N ASP A 60 -0.37 -26.25 -1.24
CA ASP A 60 -0.67 -27.65 -0.97
C ASP A 60 0.49 -28.57 -1.41
N ALA A 61 0.29 -29.89 -1.30
CA ALA A 61 1.29 -30.89 -1.64
C ALA A 61 1.61 -30.91 -3.15
N GLU A 62 0.64 -30.54 -3.97
CA GLU A 62 0.72 -30.45 -5.43
C GLU A 62 1.42 -29.14 -5.87
N GLY A 63 1.64 -28.21 -4.94
CA GLY A 63 2.26 -26.91 -5.21
C GLY A 63 1.27 -25.86 -5.72
N THR A 64 -0.03 -26.10 -5.62
CA THR A 64 -1.08 -25.12 -5.94
C THR A 64 -1.10 -24.02 -4.89
N LEU A 65 -1.23 -22.78 -5.35
CA LEU A 65 -1.24 -21.62 -4.48
C LEU A 65 -2.62 -21.40 -3.84
N HIS A 66 -2.63 -21.23 -2.51
CA HIS A 66 -3.81 -20.92 -1.72
C HIS A 66 -3.68 -19.56 -1.03
N ARG A 67 -4.72 -18.73 -1.12
CA ARG A 67 -4.79 -17.46 -0.39
C ARG A 67 -5.02 -17.72 1.10
N ILE A 68 -4.18 -17.12 1.94
CA ILE A 68 -4.36 -17.13 3.40
C ILE A 68 -5.24 -15.94 3.81
N PRO A 69 -6.35 -16.17 4.54
CA PRO A 69 -7.22 -15.10 4.97
C PRO A 69 -6.58 -14.23 6.07
N PRO A 70 -6.93 -12.93 6.16
CA PRO A 70 -6.40 -12.00 7.16
C PRO A 70 -6.44 -12.53 8.59
N ARG A 71 -7.53 -13.21 8.95
CA ARG A 71 -7.75 -13.77 10.30
C ARG A 71 -6.66 -14.76 10.75
N LEU A 72 -6.04 -15.47 9.82
CA LEU A 72 -4.92 -16.39 10.12
C LEU A 72 -3.58 -15.65 10.13
N VAL A 73 -3.47 -14.52 9.42
CA VAL A 73 -2.27 -13.68 9.39
C VAL A 73 -2.15 -12.84 10.67
N ALA A 74 -3.22 -12.13 11.03
CA ALA A 74 -3.28 -11.30 12.23
C ALA A 74 -4.70 -11.27 12.82
N ASN A 75 -5.67 -10.69 12.11
CA ASN A 75 -7.06 -10.54 12.54
C ASN A 75 -7.98 -10.32 11.31
N ALA A 76 -9.27 -10.10 11.55
CA ALA A 76 -10.25 -9.94 10.46
C ALA A 76 -10.01 -8.67 9.60
N GLU A 77 -9.31 -7.67 10.12
CA GLU A 77 -9.07 -6.39 9.44
C GLU A 77 -7.96 -6.50 8.40
N VAL A 78 -8.34 -6.39 7.12
CA VAL A 78 -7.44 -6.61 5.97
C VAL A 78 -6.21 -5.70 6.02
N MET A 79 -6.38 -4.42 6.37
CA MET A 79 -5.28 -3.45 6.42
C MET A 79 -4.34 -3.69 7.61
N GLN A 80 -4.87 -4.15 8.74
CA GLN A 80 -4.02 -4.48 9.89
C GLN A 80 -3.21 -5.75 9.62
N ALA A 81 -3.82 -6.77 8.99
CA ALA A 81 -3.10 -7.95 8.53
C ALA A 81 -2.00 -7.58 7.52
N ALA A 82 -2.31 -6.77 6.51
CA ALA A 82 -1.32 -6.31 5.54
C ALA A 82 -0.15 -5.56 6.20
N GLN A 83 -0.44 -4.65 7.14
CA GLN A 83 0.58 -3.91 7.86
C GLN A 83 1.44 -4.82 8.75
N THR A 84 0.84 -5.88 9.33
CA THR A 84 1.56 -6.89 10.11
C THR A 84 2.60 -7.59 9.25
N VAL A 85 2.23 -8.02 8.03
CA VAL A 85 3.19 -8.62 7.08
C VAL A 85 4.28 -7.62 6.69
N ALA A 86 3.91 -6.39 6.34
CA ALA A 86 4.87 -5.36 5.95
C ALA A 86 5.87 -5.02 7.06
N LEU A 87 5.42 -4.98 8.33
CA LEU A 87 6.30 -4.78 9.47
C LEU A 87 7.23 -5.97 9.69
N ALA A 88 6.73 -7.21 9.56
CA ALA A 88 7.57 -8.40 9.68
C ALA A 88 8.65 -8.45 8.58
N VAL A 89 8.32 -8.09 7.34
CA VAL A 89 9.29 -8.02 6.23
C VAL A 89 10.32 -6.93 6.49
N ARG A 90 9.89 -5.69 6.81
CA ARG A 90 10.80 -4.57 7.08
C ARG A 90 11.73 -4.80 8.26
N SER A 91 11.26 -5.53 9.29
CA SER A 91 12.06 -5.85 10.47
C SER A 91 12.86 -7.17 10.35
N GLY A 92 12.89 -7.80 9.16
CA GLY A 92 13.64 -9.05 8.94
C GLY A 92 13.04 -10.29 9.64
N ARG A 93 11.83 -10.18 10.18
CA ARG A 93 11.12 -11.23 10.93
C ARG A 93 10.10 -12.01 10.09
N ALA A 94 10.24 -11.98 8.77
CA ALA A 94 9.32 -12.67 7.85
C ALA A 94 9.24 -14.18 8.12
N ARG A 95 10.35 -14.82 8.53
CA ARG A 95 10.37 -16.24 8.90
C ARG A 95 9.55 -16.53 10.16
N VAL A 96 9.71 -15.70 11.20
CA VAL A 96 8.96 -15.82 12.45
C VAL A 96 7.46 -15.66 12.21
N LEU A 97 7.06 -14.64 11.44
CA LEU A 97 5.66 -14.46 11.07
C LEU A 97 5.13 -15.67 10.29
N CYS A 98 5.93 -16.25 9.39
CA CYS A 98 5.54 -17.45 8.66
C CYS A 98 5.16 -18.59 9.62
N GLU A 99 6.01 -18.86 10.61
CA GLU A 99 5.83 -19.94 11.58
C GLU A 99 4.62 -19.71 12.49
N GLU A 100 4.39 -18.47 12.94
CA GLU A 100 3.19 -18.11 13.70
C GLU A 100 1.91 -18.34 12.89
N VAL A 101 1.89 -17.95 11.61
CA VAL A 101 0.75 -18.16 10.73
C VAL A 101 0.58 -19.65 10.42
N ALA A 102 1.68 -20.40 10.26
CA ALA A 102 1.66 -21.83 10.03
C ALA A 102 1.00 -22.58 11.19
N ALA A 103 1.29 -22.20 12.44
CA ALA A 103 0.63 -22.76 13.61
C ALA A 103 -0.89 -22.50 13.60
N ARG A 104 -1.33 -21.30 13.19
CA ARG A 104 -2.76 -20.98 13.07
C ARG A 104 -3.43 -21.72 11.92
N VAL A 105 -2.73 -21.91 10.80
CA VAL A 105 -3.21 -22.70 9.65
C VAL A 105 -3.34 -24.17 10.02
N ALA A 106 -2.38 -24.74 10.75
CA ALA A 106 -2.43 -26.12 11.24
C ALA A 106 -3.65 -26.37 12.14
N ALA A 107 -4.06 -25.37 12.91
CA ALA A 107 -5.22 -25.45 13.79
C ALA A 107 -6.57 -25.27 13.06
N ASP A 108 -6.60 -24.91 11.77
CA ASP A 108 -7.83 -24.73 10.98
C ASP A 108 -8.08 -25.96 10.08
N PRO A 109 -9.06 -26.84 10.39
CA PRO A 109 -9.32 -28.04 9.61
C PRO A 109 -9.68 -27.77 8.15
N SER A 110 -10.24 -26.58 7.85
CA SER A 110 -10.57 -26.19 6.47
C SER A 110 -9.35 -25.95 5.60
N ARG A 111 -8.15 -25.91 6.19
CA ARG A 111 -6.86 -25.65 5.54
C ARG A 111 -5.88 -26.81 5.67
N ALA A 112 -6.34 -28.00 6.03
CA ALA A 112 -5.51 -29.20 6.21
C ALA A 112 -4.72 -29.61 4.95
N SER A 113 -5.16 -29.20 3.75
CA SER A 113 -4.42 -29.43 2.50
C SER A 113 -3.15 -28.58 2.36
N ILE A 114 -3.05 -27.46 3.07
CA ILE A 114 -1.90 -26.56 2.99
C ILE A 114 -0.74 -27.18 3.77
N VAL A 115 0.36 -27.44 3.08
CA VAL A 115 1.56 -28.08 3.66
C VAL A 115 2.66 -27.08 3.95
N ARG A 116 2.63 -25.92 3.28
CA ARG A 116 3.73 -24.96 3.28
C ARG A 116 3.24 -23.54 3.14
N LEU A 117 3.88 -22.59 3.81
CA LEU A 117 3.62 -21.16 3.66
C LEU A 117 4.86 -20.41 3.14
N GLU A 118 4.59 -19.28 2.49
CA GLU A 118 5.59 -18.30 2.10
C GLU A 118 5.15 -16.87 2.42
N VAL A 119 6.07 -16.08 2.95
CA VAL A 119 5.93 -14.62 3.02
C VAL A 119 6.61 -14.04 1.80
N GLN A 120 5.87 -13.29 0.99
CA GLN A 120 6.31 -12.82 -0.32
C GLN A 120 6.11 -11.31 -0.46
N SER A 121 7.07 -10.62 -1.05
CA SER A 121 6.86 -9.28 -1.61
C SER A 121 6.54 -9.43 -3.10
N ARG A 122 5.36 -8.99 -3.52
CA ARG A 122 4.86 -9.11 -4.90
C ARG A 122 4.76 -7.74 -5.55
N TYR A 123 5.41 -7.57 -6.70
CA TYR A 123 5.41 -6.33 -7.46
C TYR A 123 4.25 -6.33 -8.45
N PHE A 124 3.35 -5.36 -8.34
CA PHE A 124 2.19 -5.24 -9.23
C PHE A 124 2.18 -3.89 -9.93
N ASP A 125 1.74 -3.89 -11.19
CA ASP A 125 1.31 -2.67 -11.88
C ASP A 125 -0.20 -2.49 -11.63
N PRO A 126 -0.63 -1.39 -10.99
CA PRO A 126 -2.05 -1.12 -10.75
C PRO A 126 -2.90 -1.13 -12.03
N ARG A 127 -2.35 -0.76 -13.19
CA ARG A 127 -3.10 -0.75 -14.45
C ARG A 127 -3.54 -2.15 -14.83
N THR A 128 -2.59 -3.08 -14.89
CA THR A 128 -2.88 -4.47 -15.25
C THR A 128 -3.62 -5.19 -14.13
N TYR A 129 -3.37 -4.82 -12.87
CA TYR A 129 -4.02 -5.43 -11.72
C TYR A 129 -5.54 -5.23 -11.72
N PHE A 130 -6.01 -4.02 -12.06
CA PHE A 130 -7.43 -3.67 -12.00
C PHE A 130 -8.16 -3.75 -13.34
N ALA A 131 -7.46 -3.55 -14.46
CA ALA A 131 -8.08 -3.55 -15.80
C ALA A 131 -7.91 -4.85 -16.58
N GLY A 132 -7.15 -5.82 -16.05
CA GLY A 132 -6.91 -7.11 -16.71
C GLY A 132 -8.08 -8.08 -16.56
N ASP A 133 -8.29 -8.90 -17.60
CA ASP A 133 -9.24 -10.01 -17.58
C ASP A 133 -8.60 -11.22 -16.88
N GLY A 134 -8.66 -11.25 -15.55
CA GLY A 134 -8.23 -12.39 -14.75
C GLY A 134 -7.50 -12.04 -13.45
N PRO A 135 -7.09 -13.05 -12.66
CA PRO A 135 -6.31 -12.83 -11.45
C PRO A 135 -4.94 -12.24 -11.82
N ALA A 136 -4.67 -11.03 -11.33
CA ALA A 136 -3.42 -10.33 -11.62
C ALA A 136 -2.21 -11.09 -11.10
N GLU A 137 -1.33 -11.51 -12.02
CA GLU A 137 -0.03 -12.07 -11.68
C GLU A 137 0.97 -10.96 -11.32
N PRO A 138 1.86 -11.20 -10.34
CA PRO A 138 2.89 -10.23 -10.00
C PRO A 138 3.97 -10.19 -11.08
N LEU A 139 4.39 -8.98 -11.46
CA LEU A 139 5.50 -8.74 -12.38
C LEU A 139 6.84 -9.25 -11.83
N ARG A 140 6.98 -9.26 -10.50
CA ARG A 140 8.14 -9.81 -9.79
C ARG A 140 7.73 -10.33 -8.43
N LEU A 141 8.32 -11.45 -8.02
CA LEU A 141 8.08 -12.06 -6.72
C LEU A 141 9.41 -12.23 -5.97
N LEU A 142 9.46 -11.72 -4.74
CA LEU A 142 10.57 -11.92 -3.82
C LEU A 142 10.09 -12.72 -2.62
N ARG A 143 10.68 -13.89 -2.39
CA ARG A 143 10.40 -14.70 -1.21
C ARG A 143 11.18 -14.15 -0.02
N ARG A 144 10.47 -13.70 1.01
CA ARG A 144 11.03 -13.13 2.24
C ARG A 144 11.14 -14.16 3.36
N GLY A 145 10.28 -15.17 3.36
CA GLY A 145 10.29 -16.26 4.31
C GLY A 145 9.56 -17.48 3.75
N ARG A 146 9.90 -18.67 4.24
CA ARG A 146 9.26 -19.94 3.92
C ARG A 146 9.25 -20.81 5.18
N CYS A 147 8.16 -21.51 5.43
CA CYS A 147 8.02 -22.45 6.54
C CYS A 147 7.07 -23.57 6.15
N GLU A 148 7.21 -24.73 6.77
CA GLU A 148 6.29 -25.85 6.60
C GLU A 148 5.17 -25.74 7.66
N VAL A 149 3.98 -26.22 7.33
CA VAL A 149 2.84 -26.25 8.27
C VAL A 149 3.02 -27.46 9.21
N PRO A 150 3.07 -27.24 10.53
CA PRO A 150 3.17 -28.36 11.48
C PRO A 150 1.93 -29.24 11.39
N ARG A 151 2.11 -30.55 11.55
CA ARG A 151 1.04 -31.55 11.51
C ARG A 151 0.93 -32.28 12.83
#